data_AF-A0A820GPB6-F1
#
_entry.id   AF-A0A820GPB6-F1
#
_cell.length_a   1.000
_cell.length_b   1.000
_cell.length_c   1.000
_cell.angle_alpha   90.00
_cell.angle_beta   90.00
_cell.angle_gamma   90.00
#
_symmetry.space_group_name_H-M   'P 1'
#
loop_
_entity.id
_entity.type
_entity.pdbx_description
1 polymer ?
#
loop_
_entity_poly.entity_id
_entity_poly.type
_entity_poly.pdbx_seq_one_letter_code
_entity_poly.pdbx_strand_id
1 'polypeptide(L)'
;MRRSRPRFPPWRQNRPPYQHSYRPPFSQHQFQQNQSSDVFDFLNLPEAFPSIKQLFDDPILTAIIMERIQQITPAAADSFALMNFGSVIRQKLDILVLSPSSFTACQVSEVRDVGSYKHNTIINPSIGSQIPLTSDLVVVLKTLPTREAIDQLGNRLKQDLQSEIELLSIRSTDYGLSLENGNMAVHVLLTTLPTNWQSLDSSLHLDRTICKQNFYAIKHAKWVDEVCIHPSNKLLVRLLKDLRQRFNGLEPLNPWLINLLAHHCVTNNNNSTEQLPPSYAF
;
A
#
# COMPACT_ATOMS: atom_id res chain seq x y z
N MET A 1 90.24 6.94 -5.01
CA MET A 1 90.08 8.03 -4.02
C MET A 1 88.60 8.36 -3.87
N ARG A 2 88.12 8.34 -2.62
CA ARG A 2 86.74 8.62 -2.20
C ARG A 2 86.36 10.08 -2.49
N ARG A 3 85.13 10.34 -2.94
CA ARG A 3 84.48 11.65 -2.78
C ARG A 3 83.14 11.49 -2.06
N SER A 4 82.97 12.39 -1.11
CA SER A 4 82.15 12.40 0.08
C SER A 4 80.69 12.78 -0.18
N ARG A 5 79.77 12.15 0.56
CA ARG A 5 78.36 12.57 0.67
C ARG A 5 78.25 13.79 1.61
N PRO A 6 77.33 14.74 1.36
CA PRO A 6 77.13 15.90 2.23
C PRO A 6 76.53 15.50 3.59
N ARG A 7 77.01 16.14 4.66
CA ARG A 7 76.55 16.01 6.04
C ARG A 7 75.21 16.74 6.24
N PHE A 8 74.26 16.09 6.90
CA PHE A 8 73.03 16.73 7.40
C PHE A 8 73.35 17.67 8.59
N PRO A 9 72.65 18.82 8.75
CA PRO A 9 72.84 19.72 9.88
C PRO A 9 72.28 19.15 11.21
N PRO A 10 72.81 19.62 12.37
CA PRO A 10 72.58 19.01 13.67
C PRO A 10 71.50 19.79 14.46
N TRP A 11 70.24 19.36 14.43
CA TRP A 11 69.21 19.92 15.32
C TRP A 11 68.27 18.86 15.92
N ARG A 12 68.83 17.69 16.27
CA ARG A 12 68.15 16.69 17.11
C ARG A 12 68.90 16.46 18.41
N GLN A 13 69.04 17.48 19.23
CA GLN A 13 69.42 17.34 20.63
C GLN A 13 68.65 18.39 21.44
N ASN A 14 67.48 17.99 21.92
CA ASN A 14 66.73 18.52 23.07
C ASN A 14 65.23 18.18 22.90
N ARG A 15 64.84 16.97 23.31
CA ARG A 15 63.45 16.69 23.70
C ARG A 15 63.43 16.43 25.21
N PRO A 16 62.59 17.12 25.99
CA PRO A 16 62.42 16.82 27.41
C PRO A 16 61.75 15.45 27.60
N PRO A 17 61.95 14.78 28.74
CA PRO A 17 61.39 13.47 29.01
C PRO A 17 59.86 13.52 29.07
N TYR A 18 59.21 12.52 28.47
CA TYR A 18 57.76 12.34 28.45
C TYR A 18 57.19 12.36 29.88
N GLN A 19 56.46 13.41 30.23
CA GLN A 19 55.52 13.37 31.35
C GLN A 19 54.28 12.61 30.87
N HIS A 20 53.97 11.49 31.53
CA HIS A 20 52.70 10.79 31.36
C HIS A 20 51.57 11.69 31.87
N SER A 21 51.00 12.50 30.99
CA SER A 21 49.69 13.09 31.22
C SER A 21 48.66 11.97 31.17
N TYR A 22 48.06 11.69 32.33
CA TYR A 22 46.83 10.93 32.46
C TYR A 22 45.82 11.49 31.44
N ARG A 23 45.57 10.77 30.34
CA ARG A 23 44.37 10.99 29.55
C ARG A 23 43.19 10.62 30.44
N PRO A 24 42.18 11.49 30.62
CA PRO A 24 40.90 11.02 31.14
C PRO A 24 40.44 9.87 30.25
N PRO A 25 39.77 8.84 30.79
CA PRO A 25 39.17 7.83 29.95
C PRO A 25 38.28 8.57 28.95
N PHE A 26 38.46 8.26 27.66
CA PHE A 26 37.49 8.66 26.64
C PHE A 26 36.13 8.33 27.24
N SER A 27 35.33 9.35 27.52
CA SER A 27 33.91 9.13 27.70
C SER A 27 33.50 8.40 26.44
N GLN A 28 33.14 7.13 26.58
CA GLN A 28 32.35 6.45 25.59
C GLN A 28 31.13 7.34 25.43
N HIS A 29 31.19 8.29 24.48
CA HIS A 29 30.00 8.78 23.86
C HIS A 29 29.34 7.49 23.41
N GLN A 30 28.30 7.12 24.16
CA GLN A 30 27.29 6.19 23.70
C GLN A 30 27.10 6.56 22.24
N PHE A 31 27.50 5.65 21.35
CA PHE A 31 27.01 5.70 19.99
C PHE A 31 25.50 5.85 20.17
N GLN A 32 25.00 7.06 19.88
CA GLN A 32 23.57 7.30 19.80
C GLN A 32 23.13 6.46 18.61
N GLN A 33 22.84 5.19 18.89
CA GLN A 33 22.11 4.34 17.99
C GLN A 33 20.77 5.04 17.78
N ASN A 34 20.46 5.28 16.50
CA ASN A 34 19.23 5.83 15.98
C ASN A 34 19.08 7.37 16.05
N GLN A 35 19.92 8.09 15.32
CA GLN A 35 19.33 9.10 14.45
C GLN A 35 18.94 8.37 13.17
N SER A 36 17.63 8.21 12.90
CA SER A 36 17.20 7.88 11.55
C SER A 36 17.80 8.94 10.65
N SER A 37 18.65 8.56 9.71
CA SER A 37 19.03 9.48 8.65
C SER A 37 17.78 9.68 7.80
N ASP A 38 17.02 10.72 8.10
CA ASP A 38 15.88 11.09 7.28
C ASP A 38 16.40 11.31 5.85
N VAL A 39 15.71 10.71 4.88
CA VAL A 39 16.08 10.83 3.48
C VAL A 39 15.89 12.28 3.07
N PHE A 40 16.84 12.80 2.30
CA PHE A 40 16.77 14.16 1.80
C PHE A 40 15.50 14.39 0.98
N ASP A 41 14.74 15.42 1.34
CA ASP A 41 13.56 15.91 0.62
C ASP A 41 13.65 17.43 0.51
N PHE A 42 13.61 17.96 -0.73
CA PHE A 42 13.68 19.39 -1.00
C PHE A 42 12.55 20.17 -0.31
N LEU A 43 11.37 19.55 -0.18
CA LEU A 43 10.19 20.17 0.43
C LEU A 43 10.35 20.41 1.92
N ASN A 44 11.24 19.64 2.55
CA ASN A 44 11.51 19.75 3.97
C ASN A 44 12.56 20.80 4.31
N LEU A 45 13.28 21.33 3.31
CA LEU A 45 14.43 22.22 3.49
C LEU A 45 14.32 23.54 2.70
N PRO A 46 13.18 24.25 2.76
CA PRO A 46 12.96 25.47 1.98
C PRO A 46 13.93 26.60 2.34
N GLU A 47 14.38 26.67 3.60
CA GLU A 47 15.34 27.68 4.05
C GLU A 47 16.76 27.42 3.51
N ALA A 48 17.13 26.15 3.35
CA ALA A 48 18.43 25.77 2.79
C ALA A 48 18.45 25.88 1.26
N PHE A 49 17.29 25.73 0.62
CA PHE A 49 17.11 25.83 -0.83
C PHE A 49 16.04 26.88 -1.20
N PRO A 50 16.31 28.18 -0.95
CA PRO A 50 15.35 29.23 -1.26
C PRO A 50 15.14 29.34 -2.76
N SER A 51 13.88 29.35 -3.18
CA SER A 51 13.51 29.49 -4.59
C SER A 51 13.90 30.86 -5.13
N ILE A 52 14.77 30.89 -6.15
CA ILE A 52 15.22 32.12 -6.82
C ILE A 52 14.10 32.68 -7.75
N LYS A 53 13.21 31.81 -8.22
CA LYS A 53 12.00 32.14 -8.99
C LYS A 53 10.78 31.57 -8.25
N GLN A 54 9.63 32.22 -8.37
CA GLN A 54 8.37 31.76 -7.76
C GLN A 54 8.08 30.31 -8.21
N LEU A 55 7.54 29.50 -7.29
CA LEU A 55 7.16 28.10 -7.53
C LEU A 55 6.44 27.98 -8.88
N PHE A 56 7.00 27.15 -9.77
CA PHE A 56 6.48 26.94 -11.11
C PHE A 56 5.16 26.17 -10.99
N ASP A 57 4.05 26.89 -11.05
CA ASP A 57 2.80 26.28 -11.51
C ASP A 57 3.03 25.94 -12.99
N ASP A 58 3.12 24.65 -13.30
CA ASP A 58 3.25 24.15 -14.67
C ASP A 58 1.86 23.74 -15.18
N PRO A 59 1.12 24.66 -15.85
CA PRO A 59 -0.22 24.36 -16.34
C PRO A 59 -0.18 23.33 -17.47
N ILE A 60 0.93 23.21 -18.20
CA ILE A 60 1.09 22.24 -19.29
C ILE A 60 1.22 20.84 -18.70
N LEU A 61 2.11 20.65 -17.73
CA LEU A 61 2.26 19.39 -17.01
C LEU A 61 0.95 19.01 -16.31
N THR A 62 0.28 19.98 -15.67
CA THR A 62 -1.03 19.75 -15.04
C THR A 62 -2.06 19.26 -16.05
N ALA A 63 -2.15 19.87 -17.23
CA ALA A 63 -3.06 19.42 -18.28
C ALA A 63 -2.75 18.00 -18.77
N ILE A 64 -1.47 17.68 -19.00
CA ILE A 64 -1.02 16.34 -19.42
C ILE A 64 -1.36 15.29 -18.35
N ILE A 65 -1.13 15.61 -17.08
CA ILE A 65 -1.48 14.73 -15.95
C ILE A 65 -2.97 14.45 -15.93
N MET A 66 -3.80 15.48 -16.07
CA MET A 66 -5.26 15.33 -16.06
C MET A 66 -5.76 14.51 -17.26
N GLU A 67 -5.18 14.73 -18.44
CA GLU A 67 -5.48 13.93 -19.63
C GLU A 67 -5.11 12.45 -19.40
N ARG A 68 -3.93 12.16 -18.83
CA ARG A 68 -3.53 10.79 -18.52
C ARG A 68 -4.47 10.14 -17.51
N ILE A 69 -4.85 10.88 -16.46
CA ILE A 69 -5.82 10.40 -15.46
C ILE A 69 -7.15 10.03 -16.13
N GLN A 70 -7.63 10.85 -17.06
CA GLN A 70 -8.87 10.55 -17.80
C GLN A 70 -8.74 9.26 -18.61
N GLN A 71 -7.60 9.03 -19.28
CA GLN A 71 -7.36 7.82 -20.07
C GLN A 71 -7.29 6.55 -19.22
N ILE A 72 -6.70 6.62 -18.03
CA ILE A 72 -6.53 5.45 -17.14
C ILE A 72 -7.71 5.27 -16.17
N THR A 73 -8.66 6.20 -16.10
CA THR A 73 -9.83 6.05 -15.23
C THR A 73 -10.85 5.16 -15.95
N PRO A 74 -11.40 4.11 -15.29
CA PRO A 74 -12.46 3.31 -15.88
C PRO A 74 -13.67 4.17 -16.27
N ALA A 75 -14.42 3.74 -17.29
CA ALA A 75 -15.64 4.42 -17.67
C ALA A 75 -16.63 4.44 -16.50
N ALA A 76 -17.47 5.49 -16.44
CA ALA A 76 -18.45 5.64 -15.37
C ALA A 76 -19.46 4.47 -15.35
N ALA A 77 -19.85 3.97 -16.53
CA ALA A 77 -20.73 2.81 -16.66
C ALA A 77 -20.11 1.53 -16.07
N ASP A 78 -18.83 1.26 -16.36
CA ASP A 78 -18.12 0.09 -15.84
C ASP A 78 -17.94 0.17 -14.33
N SER A 79 -17.60 1.36 -13.82
CA SER A 79 -17.46 1.61 -12.39
C SER A 79 -18.79 1.40 -11.64
N PHE A 80 -19.90 1.85 -12.23
CA PHE A 80 -21.23 1.66 -11.68
C PHE A 80 -21.70 0.21 -11.73
N ALA A 81 -21.40 -0.51 -12.82
CA ALA A 81 -21.72 -1.93 -12.94
C ALA A 81 -20.94 -2.77 -11.91
N LEU A 82 -19.63 -2.51 -11.73
CA LEU A 82 -18.83 -3.16 -10.68
C LEU A 82 -19.35 -2.84 -9.28
N MET A 83 -19.83 -1.60 -9.07
CA MET A 83 -20.44 -1.20 -7.80
C MET A 83 -21.69 -2.01 -7.47
N ASN A 84 -22.59 -2.15 -8.44
CA ASN A 84 -23.80 -2.93 -8.26
C ASN A 84 -23.47 -4.41 -8.02
N PHE A 85 -22.51 -4.95 -8.76
CA PHE A 85 -22.06 -6.33 -8.61
C PHE A 85 -21.52 -6.60 -7.19
N GLY A 86 -20.60 -5.75 -6.70
CA GLY A 86 -20.08 -5.85 -5.34
C GLY A 86 -21.14 -5.65 -4.26
N SER A 87 -22.08 -4.72 -4.46
CA SER A 87 -23.16 -4.43 -3.51
C SER A 87 -24.09 -5.62 -3.30
N VAL A 88 -24.48 -6.30 -4.38
CA VAL A 88 -25.34 -7.50 -4.31
C VAL A 88 -24.65 -8.62 -3.54
N ILE A 89 -23.38 -8.89 -3.82
CA ILE A 89 -22.59 -9.91 -3.10
C ILE A 89 -22.47 -9.54 -1.62
N ARG A 90 -22.14 -8.28 -1.32
CA ARG A 90 -22.05 -7.78 0.04
C ARG A 90 -23.35 -7.99 0.80
N GLN A 91 -24.50 -7.68 0.20
CA GLN A 91 -25.80 -7.85 0.84
C GLN A 91 -26.04 -9.31 1.27
N LYS A 92 -25.67 -10.30 0.43
CA LYS A 92 -25.77 -11.72 0.81
C LYS A 92 -24.86 -12.08 1.98
N LEU A 93 -23.63 -11.54 2.00
CA LEU A 93 -22.70 -11.74 3.11
C LEU A 93 -23.18 -11.07 4.40
N ASP A 94 -23.79 -9.88 4.33
CA ASP A 94 -24.36 -9.17 5.47
C ASP A 94 -25.53 -9.96 6.09
N ILE A 95 -26.34 -10.66 5.28
CA ILE A 95 -27.38 -11.58 5.80
C ILE A 95 -26.77 -12.71 6.64
N LEU A 96 -25.60 -13.24 6.25
CA LEU A 96 -24.90 -14.28 7.02
C LEU A 96 -24.36 -13.75 8.36
N VAL A 97 -24.00 -12.47 8.43
CA VAL A 97 -23.63 -11.80 9.70
C VAL A 97 -24.84 -11.70 10.63
N LEU A 98 -25.99 -11.28 10.09
CA LEU A 98 -27.22 -11.07 10.86
C LEU A 98 -27.89 -12.38 11.29
N SER A 99 -27.77 -13.43 10.47
CA SER A 99 -28.43 -14.73 10.66
C SER A 99 -27.42 -15.89 10.67
N PRO A 100 -26.56 -16.01 11.70
CA PRO A 100 -25.47 -17.00 11.72
C PRO A 100 -25.95 -18.45 11.79
N SER A 101 -27.19 -18.71 12.21
CA SER A 101 -27.79 -20.05 12.20
C SER A 101 -28.15 -20.55 10.79
N SER A 102 -28.22 -19.66 9.80
CA SER A 102 -28.58 -20.00 8.42
C SER A 102 -27.46 -20.71 7.65
N PHE A 103 -26.24 -20.71 8.18
CA PHE A 103 -25.07 -21.31 7.56
C PHE A 103 -24.10 -21.82 8.64
N THR A 104 -23.86 -23.13 8.67
CA THR A 104 -23.15 -23.79 9.77
C THR A 104 -21.67 -24.02 9.50
N ALA A 105 -21.22 -23.93 8.24
CA ALA A 105 -19.83 -24.23 7.87
C ALA A 105 -18.82 -23.23 8.45
N CYS A 106 -19.21 -21.95 8.53
CA CYS A 106 -18.46 -20.93 9.24
C CYS A 106 -19.38 -19.83 9.73
N GLN A 107 -18.95 -19.10 10.76
CA GLN A 107 -19.67 -17.95 11.28
C GLN A 107 -18.99 -16.67 10.83
N VAL A 108 -19.72 -15.84 10.08
CA VAL A 108 -19.23 -14.54 9.63
C VAL A 108 -19.40 -13.50 10.76
N SER A 109 -18.35 -12.73 11.01
CA SER A 109 -18.32 -11.68 12.02
C SER A 109 -18.61 -10.30 11.44
N GLU A 110 -17.93 -9.95 10.34
CA GLU A 110 -18.11 -8.67 9.65
C GLU A 110 -17.66 -8.77 8.19
N VAL A 111 -18.15 -7.83 7.39
CA VAL A 111 -17.82 -7.66 5.96
C VAL A 111 -17.39 -6.21 5.75
N ARG A 112 -16.31 -5.99 5.01
CA ARG A 112 -15.73 -4.65 4.75
C ARG A 112 -15.32 -4.49 3.30
N ASP A 113 -15.74 -3.41 2.66
CA ASP A 113 -15.16 -3.01 1.37
C ASP A 113 -13.72 -2.52 1.59
N VAL A 114 -12.80 -2.95 0.74
CA VAL A 114 -11.40 -2.54 0.80
C VAL A 114 -10.84 -2.30 -0.61
N GLY A 115 -9.55 -1.96 -0.67
CA GLY A 115 -8.81 -1.93 -1.91
C GLY A 115 -9.16 -0.76 -2.82
N SER A 116 -8.73 -0.88 -4.07
CA SER A 116 -8.78 0.23 -5.05
C SER A 116 -10.21 0.68 -5.36
N TYR A 117 -11.15 -0.27 -5.37
CA TYR A 117 -12.57 0.01 -5.60
C TYR A 117 -13.15 0.93 -4.54
N LYS A 118 -13.02 0.55 -3.26
CA LYS A 118 -13.53 1.32 -2.12
C LYS A 118 -13.04 2.76 -2.12
N HIS A 119 -11.79 3.00 -2.50
CA HIS A 119 -11.21 4.36 -2.52
C HIS A 119 -11.35 5.10 -3.85
N ASN A 120 -12.05 4.53 -4.83
CA ASN A 120 -12.15 5.07 -6.19
C ASN A 120 -10.77 5.36 -6.79
N THR A 121 -9.86 4.39 -6.69
CA THR A 121 -8.51 4.44 -7.28
C THR A 121 -8.22 3.27 -8.21
N ILE A 122 -9.27 2.61 -8.71
CA ILE A 122 -9.15 1.65 -9.81
C ILE A 122 -8.58 2.38 -11.03
N ILE A 123 -7.63 1.73 -11.68
CA ILE A 123 -7.18 2.09 -13.03
C ILE A 123 -7.80 1.12 -14.00
N ASN A 124 -8.19 1.62 -15.18
CA ASN A 124 -8.63 0.79 -16.27
C ASN A 124 -7.46 -0.17 -16.60
N PRO A 125 -7.66 -1.50 -16.53
CA PRO A 125 -6.67 -2.42 -17.03
C PRO A 125 -6.35 -2.00 -18.46
N SER A 126 -5.08 -1.69 -18.72
CA SER A 126 -4.60 -1.20 -20.02
C SER A 126 -5.25 -1.97 -21.18
N ILE A 127 -5.66 -1.25 -22.23
CA ILE A 127 -6.21 -1.84 -23.47
C ILE A 127 -5.32 -3.02 -23.89
N GLY A 128 -5.83 -4.25 -23.76
CA GLY A 128 -5.11 -5.49 -24.10
C GLY A 128 -4.69 -6.39 -22.93
N SER A 129 -4.80 -5.96 -21.67
CA SER A 129 -4.65 -6.87 -20.52
C SER A 129 -5.96 -7.59 -20.23
N GLN A 130 -5.95 -8.93 -20.17
CA GLN A 130 -7.12 -9.78 -19.81
C GLN A 130 -7.49 -9.69 -18.32
N ILE A 131 -7.07 -8.64 -17.62
CA ILE A 131 -7.31 -8.47 -16.19
C ILE A 131 -8.70 -7.85 -16.03
N PRO A 132 -9.63 -8.50 -15.30
CA PRO A 132 -10.95 -7.94 -15.06
C PRO A 132 -10.87 -6.70 -14.18
N LEU A 133 -11.89 -5.84 -14.24
CA LEU A 133 -12.08 -4.81 -13.22
C LEU A 133 -12.41 -5.48 -11.89
N THR A 134 -11.62 -5.21 -10.85
CA THR A 134 -11.75 -5.89 -9.56
C THR A 134 -12.29 -4.99 -8.46
N SER A 135 -13.10 -5.57 -7.57
CA SER A 135 -13.47 -5.01 -6.27
C SER A 135 -13.19 -6.03 -5.17
N ASP A 136 -12.81 -5.56 -3.99
CA ASP A 136 -12.38 -6.41 -2.88
C ASP A 136 -13.27 -6.22 -1.66
N LEU A 137 -13.75 -7.34 -1.11
CA LEU A 137 -14.48 -7.44 0.15
C LEU A 137 -13.69 -8.29 1.12
N VAL A 138 -13.37 -7.78 2.31
CA VAL A 138 -12.81 -8.62 3.39
C VAL A 138 -13.95 -9.17 4.24
N VAL A 139 -13.94 -10.48 4.45
CA VAL A 139 -14.89 -11.19 5.31
C VAL A 139 -14.13 -11.78 6.48
N VAL A 140 -14.47 -11.32 7.69
CA VAL A 140 -13.85 -11.77 8.94
C VAL A 140 -14.69 -12.87 9.55
N LEU A 141 -14.12 -14.06 9.73
CA LEU A 141 -14.78 -15.20 10.36
C LEU A 141 -14.52 -15.22 11.86
N LYS A 142 -15.52 -15.65 12.64
CA LYS A 142 -15.35 -16.00 14.08
C LYS A 142 -14.64 -17.33 14.24
N THR A 143 -14.84 -18.25 13.31
CA THR A 143 -14.23 -19.58 13.24
C THR A 143 -12.90 -19.54 12.48
N LEU A 144 -12.17 -20.65 12.49
CA LEU A 144 -10.98 -20.82 11.65
C LEU A 144 -11.38 -20.98 10.16
N PRO A 145 -10.63 -20.38 9.23
CA PRO A 145 -10.96 -20.41 7.80
C PRO A 145 -10.48 -21.73 7.16
N THR A 146 -11.20 -22.82 7.37
CA THR A 146 -10.90 -24.12 6.74
C THR A 146 -11.22 -24.07 5.25
N ARG A 147 -10.45 -24.79 4.41
CA ARG A 147 -10.69 -24.83 2.95
C ARG A 147 -12.10 -25.32 2.62
N GLU A 148 -12.60 -26.31 3.37
CA GLU A 148 -13.95 -26.83 3.19
C GLU A 148 -15.02 -25.76 3.49
N ALA A 149 -14.82 -24.92 4.51
CA ALA A 149 -15.75 -23.85 4.83
C ALA A 149 -15.75 -22.77 3.74
N ILE A 150 -14.59 -22.49 3.13
CA ILE A 150 -14.46 -21.56 2.00
C ILE A 150 -15.28 -22.08 0.81
N ASP A 151 -15.09 -23.35 0.43
CA ASP A 151 -15.83 -23.98 -0.67
C ASP A 151 -17.35 -24.00 -0.40
N GLN A 152 -17.76 -24.31 0.83
CA GLN A 152 -19.17 -24.29 1.22
C GLN A 152 -19.76 -22.87 1.18
N LEU A 153 -18.99 -21.85 1.58
CA LEU A 153 -19.39 -20.46 1.47
C LEU A 153 -19.56 -20.05 0.01
N GLY A 154 -18.63 -20.45 -0.87
CA GLY A 154 -18.73 -20.22 -2.30
C GLY A 154 -19.97 -20.87 -2.92
N ASN A 155 -20.27 -22.11 -2.56
CA ASN A 155 -21.47 -22.82 -3.01
C ASN A 155 -22.76 -22.16 -2.49
N ARG A 156 -22.76 -21.70 -1.24
CA ARG A 156 -23.89 -20.96 -0.69
C ARG A 156 -24.12 -19.65 -1.44
N LEU A 157 -23.08 -18.85 -1.66
CA LEU A 157 -23.18 -17.62 -2.46
C LEU A 157 -23.67 -17.92 -3.89
N LYS A 158 -23.21 -19.01 -4.51
CA LYS A 158 -23.70 -19.42 -5.83
C LYS A 158 -25.21 -19.66 -5.83
N GLN A 159 -25.73 -20.37 -4.83
CA GLN A 159 -27.16 -20.63 -4.70
C GLN A 159 -27.97 -19.36 -4.45
N ASP A 160 -27.45 -18.44 -3.63
CA ASP A 160 -28.13 -17.20 -3.27
C ASP A 160 -28.10 -16.14 -4.40
N LEU A 161 -27.12 -16.22 -5.30
CA LEU A 161 -26.88 -15.22 -6.36
C LEU A 161 -27.29 -15.66 -7.76
N GLN A 162 -27.52 -16.96 -8.01
CA GLN A 162 -27.83 -17.49 -9.35
C GLN A 162 -29.06 -16.86 -10.01
N SER A 163 -30.02 -16.32 -9.23
CA SER A 163 -31.22 -15.65 -9.75
C SER A 163 -31.02 -14.16 -10.00
N GLU A 164 -29.98 -13.56 -9.42
CA GLU A 164 -29.72 -12.11 -9.46
C GLU A 164 -28.60 -11.76 -10.45
N ILE A 165 -27.68 -12.69 -10.68
CA ILE A 165 -26.46 -12.45 -11.47
C ILE A 165 -26.32 -13.57 -12.50
N GLU A 166 -26.57 -13.21 -13.77
CA GLU A 166 -26.37 -14.11 -14.90
C GLU A 166 -24.88 -14.40 -15.10
N LEU A 167 -24.55 -15.62 -15.57
CA LEU A 167 -23.20 -16.07 -15.91
C LEU A 167 -22.16 -15.97 -14.76
N LEU A 168 -22.62 -15.95 -13.50
CA LEU A 168 -21.76 -15.90 -12.33
C LEU A 168 -20.88 -17.16 -12.21
N SER A 169 -19.57 -16.96 -12.22
CA SER A 169 -18.57 -17.98 -11.89
C SER A 169 -17.99 -17.72 -10.51
N ILE A 170 -17.93 -18.73 -9.65
CA ILE A 170 -17.32 -18.63 -8.32
C ILE A 170 -16.20 -19.66 -8.23
N ARG A 171 -15.01 -19.21 -7.85
CA ARG A 171 -13.83 -20.07 -7.66
C ARG A 171 -13.21 -19.83 -6.29
N SER A 172 -12.82 -20.90 -5.62
CA SER A 172 -11.99 -20.82 -4.41
C SER A 172 -10.55 -20.52 -4.79
N THR A 173 -9.91 -19.66 -4.02
CA THR A 173 -8.53 -19.18 -4.24
C THR A 173 -7.74 -19.23 -2.94
N ASP A 174 -6.43 -18.99 -3.03
CA ASP A 174 -5.53 -18.96 -1.87
C ASP A 174 -5.83 -17.82 -0.89
N TYR A 175 -6.68 -16.87 -1.25
CA TYR A 175 -7.11 -15.75 -0.40
C TYR A 175 -8.58 -15.81 0.01
N GLY A 176 -9.36 -16.76 -0.52
CA GLY A 176 -10.79 -16.89 -0.23
C GLY A 176 -11.57 -17.28 -1.47
N LEU A 177 -12.39 -16.36 -2.00
CA LEU A 177 -13.23 -16.60 -3.17
C LEU A 177 -13.02 -15.51 -4.23
N SER A 178 -13.10 -15.89 -5.50
CA SER A 178 -13.21 -14.99 -6.64
C SER A 178 -14.54 -15.22 -7.34
N LEU A 179 -15.38 -14.18 -7.39
CA LEU A 179 -16.65 -14.16 -8.08
C LEU A 179 -16.48 -13.35 -9.37
N GLU A 180 -16.67 -13.98 -10.52
CA GLU A 180 -16.45 -13.37 -11.84
C GLU A 180 -17.75 -13.29 -12.63
N ASN A 181 -17.92 -12.16 -13.30
CA ASN A 181 -19.00 -11.92 -14.26
C ASN A 181 -18.43 -11.11 -15.44
N GLY A 182 -18.22 -11.78 -16.58
CA GLY A 182 -17.66 -11.16 -17.78
C GLY A 182 -16.26 -10.57 -17.54
N ASN A 183 -16.14 -9.25 -17.67
CA ASN A 183 -14.90 -8.50 -17.47
C ASN A 183 -14.76 -7.91 -16.05
N MET A 184 -15.59 -8.35 -15.10
CA MET A 184 -15.58 -7.88 -13.72
C MET A 184 -15.38 -9.04 -12.75
N ALA A 185 -14.69 -8.75 -11.65
CA ALA A 185 -14.51 -9.70 -10.56
C ALA A 185 -14.69 -9.02 -9.20
N VAL A 186 -15.28 -9.76 -8.27
CA VAL A 186 -15.35 -9.40 -6.85
C VAL A 186 -14.58 -10.45 -6.07
N HIS A 187 -13.51 -10.03 -5.40
CA HIS A 187 -12.70 -10.90 -4.55
C HIS A 187 -13.19 -10.81 -3.12
N VAL A 188 -13.59 -11.95 -2.56
CA VAL A 188 -13.93 -12.10 -1.16
C VAL A 188 -12.70 -12.62 -0.44
N LEU A 189 -11.98 -11.70 0.19
CA LEU A 189 -10.76 -11.92 0.95
C LEU A 189 -11.13 -12.45 2.34
N LEU A 190 -10.89 -13.73 2.59
CA LEU A 190 -11.26 -14.36 3.86
C LEU A 190 -10.16 -14.17 4.90
N THR A 191 -10.56 -13.90 6.13
CA THR A 191 -9.67 -13.88 7.29
C THR A 191 -10.43 -14.33 8.53
N THR A 192 -9.74 -14.41 9.66
CA THR A 192 -10.31 -14.71 10.97
C THR A 192 -9.82 -13.69 12.00
N LEU A 193 -10.43 -13.70 13.18
CA LEU A 193 -10.06 -12.82 14.29
C LEU A 193 -8.56 -12.95 14.63
N PRO A 194 -7.85 -11.86 15.00
CA PRO A 194 -6.43 -11.91 15.34
C PRO A 194 -6.08 -12.89 16.46
N THR A 195 -7.01 -13.14 17.38
CA THR A 195 -6.89 -14.12 18.46
C THR A 195 -6.73 -15.55 17.94
N ASN A 196 -7.25 -15.84 16.76
CA ASN A 196 -7.26 -17.17 16.16
C ASN A 196 -5.99 -17.48 15.35
N TRP A 197 -5.15 -16.47 15.04
CA TRP A 197 -4.01 -16.65 14.13
C TRP A 197 -2.99 -17.66 14.62
N GLN A 198 -2.83 -17.82 15.93
CA GLN A 198 -1.88 -18.78 16.49
C GLN A 198 -2.36 -20.23 16.34
N SER A 199 -3.67 -20.42 16.22
CA SER A 199 -4.33 -21.72 16.04
C SER A 199 -4.44 -22.15 14.58
N LEU A 200 -3.96 -21.32 13.64
CA LEU A 200 -3.97 -21.65 12.21
C LEU A 200 -2.92 -22.73 11.90
N ASP A 201 -3.43 -23.91 11.54
CA ASP A 201 -2.73 -24.98 10.82
C ASP A 201 -2.72 -24.74 9.28
N SER A 202 -1.55 -24.74 8.65
CA SER A 202 -1.37 -24.52 7.21
C SER A 202 -1.90 -25.65 6.31
N SER A 203 -2.10 -26.85 6.86
CA SER A 203 -2.63 -28.00 6.10
C SER A 203 -4.15 -27.97 5.96
N LEU A 204 -4.85 -27.35 6.91
CA LEU A 204 -6.31 -27.32 7.00
C LEU A 204 -6.91 -25.95 6.70
N HIS A 205 -6.21 -24.88 7.10
CA HIS A 205 -6.72 -23.52 7.01
C HIS A 205 -6.08 -22.73 5.87
N LEU A 206 -6.68 -21.57 5.62
CA LEU A 206 -6.04 -20.50 4.87
C LEU A 206 -4.70 -20.11 5.51
N ASP A 207 -3.71 -19.78 4.69
CA ASP A 207 -2.38 -19.43 5.18
C ASP A 207 -2.42 -18.24 6.15
N ARG A 208 -1.58 -18.32 7.19
CA ARG A 208 -1.51 -17.30 8.25
C ARG A 208 -1.11 -15.94 7.69
N THR A 209 -0.19 -15.90 6.73
CA THR A 209 0.28 -14.67 6.09
C THR A 209 -0.85 -14.02 5.31
N ILE A 210 -1.60 -14.82 4.55
CA ILE A 210 -2.75 -14.34 3.79
C ILE A 210 -3.86 -13.82 4.72
N CYS A 211 -4.19 -14.54 5.79
CA CYS A 211 -5.18 -14.08 6.78
C CYS A 211 -4.79 -12.72 7.37
N LYS A 212 -3.51 -12.54 7.73
CA LYS A 212 -2.98 -11.26 8.21
C LYS A 212 -3.10 -10.18 7.15
N GLN A 213 -2.63 -10.44 5.92
CA GLN A 213 -2.70 -9.48 4.81
C GLN A 213 -4.13 -9.00 4.55
N ASN A 214 -5.08 -9.94 4.46
CA ASN A 214 -6.51 -9.64 4.28
C ASN A 214 -7.05 -8.80 5.44
N PHE A 215 -6.69 -9.12 6.69
CA PHE A 215 -7.09 -8.31 7.86
C PHE A 215 -6.46 -6.91 7.84
N TYR A 216 -5.20 -6.77 7.44
CA TYR A 216 -4.54 -5.47 7.30
C TYR A 216 -5.16 -4.62 6.19
N ALA A 217 -5.74 -5.22 5.14
CA ALA A 217 -6.47 -4.47 4.13
C ALA A 217 -7.64 -3.66 4.72
N ILE A 218 -8.30 -4.17 5.77
CA ILE A 218 -9.32 -3.40 6.52
C ILE A 218 -8.69 -2.17 7.19
N LYS A 219 -7.53 -2.35 7.83
CA LYS A 219 -6.82 -1.24 8.49
C LYS A 219 -6.33 -0.20 7.50
N HIS A 220 -5.80 -0.63 6.36
CA HIS A 220 -5.40 0.25 5.27
C HIS A 220 -6.61 1.03 4.75
N ALA A 221 -7.74 0.36 4.53
CA ALA A 221 -8.94 1.02 4.04
C ALA A 221 -9.46 2.09 5.01
N LYS A 222 -9.48 1.77 6.31
CA LYS A 222 -9.81 2.74 7.36
C LYS A 222 -8.85 3.93 7.39
N TRP A 223 -7.54 3.66 7.33
CA TRP A 223 -6.54 4.73 7.32
C TRP A 223 -6.70 5.65 6.11
N VAL A 224 -6.93 5.11 4.91
CA VAL A 224 -7.16 5.93 3.71
C VAL A 224 -8.44 6.77 3.87
N ASP A 225 -9.53 6.21 4.39
CA ASP A 225 -10.78 6.96 4.61
C ASP A 225 -10.58 8.12 5.62
N GLU A 226 -9.75 7.94 6.65
CA GLU A 226 -9.50 8.92 7.71
C GLU A 226 -8.41 9.95 7.37
N VAL A 227 -7.41 9.57 6.58
CA VAL A 227 -6.17 10.34 6.39
C VAL A 227 -6.01 10.87 4.96
N CYS A 228 -6.52 10.15 3.96
CA CYS A 228 -6.39 10.48 2.54
C CYS A 228 -7.63 11.18 1.97
N ILE A 229 -8.12 12.20 2.68
CA ILE A 229 -9.39 12.87 2.35
C ILE A 229 -9.29 13.70 1.06
N HIS A 230 -8.10 14.22 0.74
CA HIS A 230 -7.95 15.17 -0.36
C HIS A 230 -8.11 14.51 -1.75
N PRO A 231 -8.83 15.15 -2.69
CA PRO A 231 -9.03 14.62 -4.03
C PRO A 231 -7.72 14.32 -4.80
N SER A 232 -6.68 15.16 -4.66
CA SER A 232 -5.39 14.95 -5.34
C SER A 232 -4.72 13.64 -4.96
N ASN A 233 -4.97 13.13 -3.75
CA ASN A 233 -4.42 11.84 -3.34
C ASN A 233 -4.92 10.71 -4.26
N LYS A 234 -6.23 10.71 -4.59
CA LYS A 234 -6.81 9.71 -5.49
C LYS A 234 -6.24 9.80 -6.90
N LEU A 235 -5.98 11.02 -7.37
CA LEU A 235 -5.35 11.26 -8.68
C LEU A 235 -3.93 10.71 -8.71
N LEU A 236 -3.12 11.04 -7.70
CA LEU A 236 -1.73 10.61 -7.60
C LEU A 236 -1.61 9.09 -7.42
N VAL A 237 -2.49 8.45 -6.62
CA VAL A 237 -2.54 7.00 -6.51
C VAL A 237 -2.76 6.32 -7.86
N ARG A 238 -3.68 6.84 -8.70
CA ARG A 238 -3.91 6.29 -10.04
C ARG A 238 -2.68 6.45 -10.94
N LEU A 239 -2.04 7.62 -10.93
CA LEU A 239 -0.82 7.87 -11.69
C LEU A 239 0.33 6.96 -11.28
N LEU A 240 0.55 6.78 -9.97
CA LEU A 240 1.60 5.90 -9.45
C LEU A 240 1.34 4.42 -9.80
N LYS A 241 0.08 3.98 -9.80
CA LYS A 241 -0.29 2.64 -10.30
C LYS A 241 0.01 2.49 -11.80
N ASP A 242 -0.33 3.51 -12.60
CA ASP A 242 -0.01 3.54 -14.03
C ASP A 242 1.51 3.53 -14.29
N LEU A 243 2.28 4.31 -13.52
CA LEU A 243 3.75 4.29 -13.56
C LEU A 243 4.29 2.91 -13.21
N ARG A 244 3.79 2.30 -12.12
CA ARG A 244 4.18 0.94 -11.73
C ARG A 244 3.92 -0.07 -12.85
N GLN A 245 2.81 0.04 -13.57
CA GLN A 245 2.50 -0.86 -14.68
C GLN A 245 3.45 -0.67 -15.88
N ARG A 246 3.89 0.56 -16.13
CA ARG A 246 4.78 0.89 -17.26
C ARG A 246 6.26 0.63 -16.98
N PHE A 247 6.67 0.68 -15.71
CA PHE A 247 8.07 0.56 -15.31
C PHE A 247 8.28 -0.62 -14.36
N ASN A 248 8.82 -1.72 -14.88
CA ASN A 248 9.07 -2.95 -14.12
C ASN A 248 9.94 -2.75 -12.87
N GLY A 249 10.79 -1.72 -12.83
CA GLY A 249 11.58 -1.39 -11.64
C GLY A 249 10.75 -0.95 -10.43
N LEU A 250 9.48 -0.57 -10.65
CA LEU A 250 8.54 -0.16 -9.62
C LEU A 250 7.60 -1.31 -9.19
N GLU A 251 7.76 -2.51 -9.73
CA GLU A 251 6.95 -3.69 -9.38
C GLU A 251 6.84 -3.92 -7.85
N PRO A 252 7.93 -3.77 -7.05
CA PRO A 252 7.87 -3.97 -5.60
C PRO A 252 6.99 -2.98 -4.83
N LEU A 253 6.59 -1.86 -5.45
CA LEU A 253 5.65 -0.91 -4.85
C LEU A 253 4.25 -1.54 -4.78
N ASN A 254 3.96 -2.20 -3.68
CA ASN A 254 2.63 -2.75 -3.45
C ASN A 254 1.58 -1.63 -3.31
N PRO A 255 0.28 -1.93 -3.45
CA PRO A 255 -0.78 -0.92 -3.40
C PRO A 255 -0.82 -0.09 -2.11
N TRP A 256 -0.37 -0.66 -0.99
CA TRP A 256 -0.32 0.08 0.27
C TRP A 256 0.81 1.12 0.28
N LEU A 257 2.00 0.76 -0.19
CA LEU A 257 3.12 1.69 -0.36
C LEU A 257 2.76 2.84 -1.32
N ILE A 258 2.00 2.55 -2.38
CA ILE A 258 1.52 3.59 -3.30
C ILE A 258 0.60 4.59 -2.58
N ASN A 259 -0.31 4.13 -1.71
CA ASN A 259 -1.18 5.04 -0.94
C ASN A 259 -0.37 5.90 0.04
N LEU A 260 0.61 5.31 0.74
CA LEU A 260 1.47 6.04 1.66
C LEU A 260 2.33 7.09 0.92
N LEU A 261 2.93 6.70 -0.21
CA LEU A 261 3.75 7.58 -1.02
C LEU A 261 2.91 8.74 -1.58
N ALA A 262 1.74 8.45 -2.16
CA ALA A 262 0.84 9.48 -2.66
C ALA A 262 0.43 10.46 -1.56
N HIS A 263 0.09 9.94 -0.37
CA HIS A 263 -0.28 10.79 0.75
C HIS A 263 0.88 11.69 1.16
N HIS A 264 2.07 11.12 1.35
CA HIS A 264 3.27 11.87 1.67
C HIS A 264 3.54 12.97 0.64
N CYS A 265 3.50 12.66 -0.65
CA CYS A 265 3.71 13.65 -1.72
C CYS A 265 2.68 14.80 -1.71
N VAL A 266 1.44 14.55 -1.27
CA VAL A 266 0.39 15.59 -1.24
C VAL A 266 0.47 16.44 0.04
N THR A 267 0.85 15.84 1.17
CA THR A 267 0.79 16.47 2.49
C THR A 267 2.13 16.91 3.06
N ASN A 268 3.25 16.42 2.55
CA ASN A 268 4.58 16.77 3.02
C ASN A 268 5.02 18.15 2.48
N ASN A 269 4.49 19.21 3.08
CA ASN A 269 4.90 20.58 2.83
C ASN A 269 5.06 21.33 4.15
N ASN A 270 6.31 21.71 4.47
CA ASN A 270 6.64 22.40 5.72
C ASN A 270 6.20 23.87 5.77
N ASN A 271 5.78 24.46 4.65
CA ASN A 271 5.58 25.91 4.54
C ASN A 271 4.13 26.39 4.36
N SER A 272 3.14 25.50 4.25
CA SER A 272 1.75 25.93 4.14
C SER A 272 0.78 24.86 4.64
N THR A 273 -0.28 25.29 5.30
CA THR A 273 -1.52 24.52 5.45
C THR A 273 -2.19 24.18 4.11
N GLU A 274 -1.64 24.70 3.00
CA GLU A 274 -2.06 24.45 1.63
C GLU A 274 -1.30 23.26 1.03
N GLN A 275 -2.06 22.40 0.37
CA GLN A 275 -1.59 21.14 -0.22
C GLN A 275 -0.97 21.38 -1.60
N LEU A 276 -0.09 20.46 -2.01
CA LEU A 276 0.67 20.65 -3.25
C LEU A 276 -0.20 20.46 -4.50
N PRO A 277 -0.03 21.31 -5.53
CA PRO A 277 -0.64 21.09 -6.84
C PRO A 277 -0.23 19.74 -7.44
N PRO A 278 -1.07 19.09 -8.27
CA PRO A 278 -0.78 17.78 -8.85
C PRO A 278 0.53 17.70 -9.62
N SER A 279 0.93 18.79 -10.31
CA SER A 279 2.19 18.91 -11.04
C SER A 279 3.44 18.93 -10.16
N TYR A 280 3.28 19.31 -8.90
CA TYR A 280 4.38 19.44 -7.94
C TYR A 280 4.45 18.24 -6.98
N ALA A 281 3.31 17.59 -6.72
CA ALA A 281 3.26 16.35 -5.96
C ALA A 281 3.67 15.11 -6.77
N PHE A 282 3.56 15.17 -8.11
CA PHE A 282 3.98 14.10 -9.04
C PHE A 282 5.48 14.18 -9.35
#